data_AF-A0A383D5Y8-F1
#
_entry.id   AF-A0A383D5Y8-F1
#
_cell.length_a   1.000
_cell.length_b   1.000
_cell.length_c   1.000
_cell.angle_alpha   90.00
_cell.angle_beta   90.00
_cell.angle_gamma   90.00
#
_symmetry.space_group_name_H-M   'P 1'
#
loop_
_entity.id
_entity.type
_entity.pdbx_description
1 polymer ?
#
loop_
_entity_poly.entity_id
_entity_poly.type
_entity_poly.pdbx_seq_one_letter_code
_entity_poly.pdbx_strand_id
1 'polypeptide(L)'
;TDLPINVKKGQFLSPEEMENIIKKILHFKNEKILLCERGTTFGYNNLVVDMVALSYMKSYGFPVIFDVTHSLQKPGGLGDRTAGRRKHSLDLAKSAMSIGLSGLFLEVHPNPNEAKCDGPCALPLKLLKDFLYQLKEVDNLAKSQPFLKIE
;
A
#
# COMPACT_ATOMS: atom_id res chain seq x y z
N THR A 1 -12.19 4.71 -20.43
CA THR A 1 -13.22 4.57 -19.38
C THR A 1 -13.36 5.84 -18.55
N ASP A 2 -12.42 6.79 -18.59
CA ASP A 2 -12.43 8.07 -17.84
C ASP A 2 -12.57 7.97 -16.32
N LEU A 3 -12.47 6.74 -15.81
CA LEU A 3 -12.45 6.42 -14.40
C LEU A 3 -11.07 6.69 -13.80
N PRO A 4 -10.98 6.95 -12.48
CA PRO A 4 -9.71 6.97 -11.78
C PRO A 4 -8.94 5.65 -11.94
N ILE A 5 -7.62 5.74 -12.10
CA ILE A 5 -6.73 4.60 -12.30
C ILE A 5 -5.83 4.47 -11.08
N ASN A 6 -5.99 3.37 -10.33
CA ASN A 6 -5.10 3.02 -9.23
C ASN A 6 -3.99 2.07 -9.72
N VAL A 7 -2.77 2.57 -9.84
CA VAL A 7 -1.62 1.81 -10.32
C VAL A 7 -0.93 1.12 -9.16
N LYS A 8 -1.06 -0.21 -9.06
CA LYS A 8 -0.23 -1.01 -8.16
C LYS A 8 1.21 -1.01 -8.68
N LYS A 9 2.15 -0.45 -7.93
CA LYS A 9 3.58 -0.49 -8.25
C LYS A 9 4.02 -1.96 -8.38
N GLY A 10 4.70 -2.29 -9.47
CA GLY A 10 5.27 -3.62 -9.66
C GLY A 10 6.25 -3.97 -8.53
N GLN A 11 6.26 -5.22 -8.10
CA GLN A 11 7.22 -5.69 -7.08
C GLN A 11 8.67 -5.61 -7.56
N PHE A 12 8.86 -5.51 -8.87
CA PHE A 12 10.13 -5.39 -9.58
C PHE A 12 10.47 -3.95 -9.97
N LEU A 13 9.57 -2.99 -9.73
CA LEU A 13 9.77 -1.59 -10.11
C LEU A 13 10.29 -0.75 -8.94
N SER A 14 11.22 0.14 -9.25
CA SER A 14 11.59 1.24 -8.38
C SER A 14 10.47 2.31 -8.35
N PRO A 15 10.42 3.20 -7.34
CA PRO A 15 9.47 4.30 -7.32
C PRO A 15 9.67 5.29 -8.49
N GLU A 16 10.89 5.47 -8.98
CA GLU A 16 11.25 6.34 -10.10
C GLU A 16 10.62 5.86 -11.43
N GLU A 17 10.58 4.56 -11.64
CA GLU A 17 10.05 3.97 -12.88
C GLU A 17 8.54 4.14 -13.03
N MET A 18 7.84 4.51 -11.94
CA MET A 18 6.41 4.84 -11.98
C MET A 18 6.11 6.05 -12.88
N GLU A 19 7.07 6.95 -13.09
CA GLU A 19 6.93 8.11 -13.98
C GLU A 19 6.53 7.68 -15.41
N ASN A 20 7.07 6.57 -15.90
CA ASN A 20 6.75 6.06 -17.23
C ASN A 20 5.29 5.58 -17.32
N ILE A 21 4.74 5.02 -16.24
CA ILE A 21 3.33 4.61 -16.19
C ILE A 21 2.43 5.85 -16.13
N ILE A 22 2.80 6.85 -15.34
CA ILE A 22 2.11 8.15 -15.26
C ILE A 22 2.05 8.80 -16.64
N LYS A 23 3.19 8.92 -17.33
CA LYS A 23 3.29 9.49 -18.69
C LYS A 23 2.37 8.77 -19.68
N LYS A 24 2.30 7.44 -19.62
CA LYS A 24 1.38 6.64 -20.47
C LYS A 24 -0.08 6.99 -20.20
N ILE A 25 -0.48 7.12 -18.95
CA ILE A 25 -1.87 7.44 -18.60
C ILE A 25 -2.22 8.89 -19.03
N LEU A 26 -1.31 9.83 -18.80
CA LEU A 26 -1.44 11.23 -19.21
C LEU A 26 -1.47 11.41 -20.74
N HIS A 27 -0.73 10.59 -21.50
CA HIS A 27 -0.78 10.59 -22.96
C HIS A 27 -2.21 10.37 -23.49
N PHE A 28 -2.98 9.53 -22.79
CA PHE A 28 -4.41 9.29 -23.07
C PHE A 28 -5.34 10.26 -22.33
N LYS A 29 -4.81 11.39 -21.82
CA LYS A 29 -5.53 12.52 -21.22
C LYS A 29 -6.33 12.18 -19.96
N ASN A 30 -5.92 11.15 -19.21
CA ASN A 30 -6.51 10.86 -17.91
C ASN A 30 -5.60 11.36 -16.78
N GLU A 31 -6.04 12.37 -16.03
CA GLU A 31 -5.29 12.93 -14.90
C GLU A 31 -5.68 12.32 -13.55
N LYS A 32 -6.69 11.43 -13.53
CA LYS A 32 -7.22 10.81 -12.31
C LYS A 32 -6.37 9.60 -11.92
N ILE A 33 -5.12 9.83 -11.54
CA ILE A 33 -4.13 8.78 -11.26
C ILE A 33 -3.95 8.64 -9.75
N LEU A 34 -3.94 7.40 -9.25
CA LEU A 34 -3.48 7.06 -7.90
C LEU A 34 -2.28 6.10 -8.03
N LEU A 35 -1.28 6.27 -7.18
CA LEU A 35 -0.10 5.42 -7.11
C LEU A 35 -0.18 4.55 -5.87
N CYS A 36 -0.09 3.23 -6.00
CA CYS A 36 -0.29 2.31 -4.89
C CYS A 36 0.94 1.46 -4.61
N GLU A 37 1.57 1.69 -3.46
CA GLU A 37 2.63 0.85 -2.92
C GLU A 37 2.06 -0.49 -2.43
N ARG A 38 2.78 -1.60 -2.69
CA ARG A 38 2.38 -2.96 -2.30
C ARG A 38 3.58 -3.87 -1.97
N GLY A 39 4.75 -3.31 -1.73
CA GLY A 39 6.01 -4.01 -1.46
C GLY A 39 6.84 -4.29 -2.72
N THR A 40 8.15 -4.32 -2.52
CA THR A 40 9.19 -4.65 -3.51
C THR A 40 9.79 -6.00 -3.16
N THR A 41 10.16 -6.80 -4.18
CA THR A 41 10.83 -8.09 -4.02
C THR A 41 12.10 -7.93 -3.17
N PHE A 42 12.21 -8.73 -2.11
CA PHE A 42 13.37 -8.72 -1.23
C PHE A 42 13.89 -10.14 -1.02
N GLY A 43 14.75 -10.58 -1.94
CA GLY A 43 15.13 -11.98 -2.06
C GLY A 43 13.95 -12.85 -2.49
N TYR A 44 14.04 -14.16 -2.23
CA TYR A 44 12.99 -15.10 -2.62
C TYR A 44 11.83 -15.13 -1.62
N ASN A 45 10.62 -15.23 -2.16
CA ASN A 45 9.37 -15.41 -1.41
C ASN A 45 9.09 -14.35 -0.33
N ASN A 46 9.62 -13.14 -0.51
CA ASN A 46 9.50 -12.08 0.47
C ASN A 46 9.39 -10.70 -0.19
N LEU A 47 8.74 -9.80 0.55
CA LEU A 47 8.55 -8.41 0.18
C LEU A 47 8.98 -7.52 1.34
N VAL A 48 9.57 -6.38 0.99
CA VAL A 48 9.86 -5.26 1.89
C VAL A 48 9.11 -4.02 1.40
N VAL A 49 8.65 -3.19 2.32
CA VAL A 49 8.11 -1.86 2.01
C VAL A 49 9.20 -0.85 2.29
N ASP A 50 9.66 -0.17 1.25
CA ASP A 50 10.54 0.98 1.38
C ASP A 50 9.70 2.22 1.68
N MET A 51 9.82 2.76 2.89
CA MET A 51 9.11 3.95 3.32
C MET A 51 9.62 5.22 2.63
N VAL A 52 10.87 5.22 2.15
CA VAL A 52 11.42 6.32 1.35
C VAL A 52 10.74 6.35 -0.03
N ALA A 53 10.47 5.19 -0.62
CA ALA A 53 9.75 5.09 -1.89
C ALA A 53 8.33 5.68 -1.82
N LEU A 54 7.62 5.49 -0.69
CA LEU A 54 6.33 6.14 -0.44
C LEU A 54 6.44 7.67 -0.44
N SER A 55 7.46 8.20 0.24
CA SER A 55 7.72 9.65 0.25
C SER A 55 8.10 10.16 -1.14
N TYR A 56 8.94 9.42 -1.87
CA TYR A 56 9.34 9.77 -3.24
C TYR A 56 8.14 9.83 -4.19
N MET A 57 7.25 8.83 -4.16
CA MET A 57 6.07 8.82 -5.04
C MET A 57 5.13 10.01 -4.80
N LYS A 58 5.09 10.59 -3.59
CA LYS A 58 4.32 11.81 -3.32
C LYS A 58 4.83 13.01 -4.14
N SER A 59 6.11 13.04 -4.50
CA SER A 59 6.71 14.13 -5.28
C SER A 59 6.12 14.26 -6.70
N TYR A 60 5.49 13.20 -7.22
CA TYR A 60 4.79 13.25 -8.50
C TYR A 60 3.48 14.05 -8.47
N GLY A 61 3.00 14.46 -7.28
CA GLY A 61 1.77 15.24 -7.16
C GLY A 61 0.47 14.44 -7.31
N PHE A 62 0.54 13.12 -7.42
CA PHE A 62 -0.64 12.24 -7.45
C PHE A 62 -0.92 11.61 -6.07
N PRO A 63 -2.19 11.29 -5.76
CA PRO A 63 -2.55 10.55 -4.56
C PRO A 63 -1.75 9.25 -4.41
N VAL A 64 -1.07 9.09 -3.27
CA VAL A 64 -0.35 7.86 -2.92
C VAL A 64 -1.19 7.04 -1.96
N ILE A 65 -1.41 5.77 -2.32
CA ILE A 65 -2.15 4.77 -1.57
C ILE A 65 -1.16 3.71 -1.06
N PHE A 66 -1.38 3.21 0.15
CA PHE A 66 -0.62 2.07 0.66
C PHE A 66 -1.49 0.82 0.76
N ASP A 67 -1.10 -0.24 0.05
CA ASP A 67 -1.70 -1.56 0.17
C ASP A 67 -0.99 -2.36 1.26
N VAL A 68 -1.53 -2.30 2.47
CA VAL A 68 -0.96 -3.03 3.61
C VAL A 68 -1.15 -4.55 3.47
N THR A 69 -2.21 -4.99 2.77
CA THR A 69 -2.53 -6.42 2.66
C THR A 69 -1.50 -7.12 1.78
N HIS A 70 -1.27 -6.61 0.59
CA HIS A 70 -0.38 -7.24 -0.38
C HIS A 70 1.10 -7.01 -0.05
N SER A 71 1.43 -5.93 0.66
CA SER A 71 2.76 -5.72 1.24
C SER A 71 3.18 -6.81 2.23
N LEU A 72 2.21 -7.48 2.86
CA LEU A 72 2.45 -8.55 3.83
C LEU A 72 2.54 -9.94 3.21
N GLN A 73 2.33 -10.06 1.90
CA GLN A 73 2.49 -11.32 1.20
C GLN A 73 3.91 -11.86 1.35
N LYS A 74 4.00 -13.19 1.35
CA LYS A 74 5.21 -13.96 1.07
C LYS A 74 4.94 -14.73 -0.21
N PRO A 75 5.25 -14.16 -1.40
CA PRO A 75 4.86 -14.74 -2.69
C PRO A 75 5.35 -16.18 -2.83
N GLY A 76 4.46 -17.12 -3.12
CA GLY A 76 4.78 -18.56 -3.18
C GLY A 76 5.22 -19.21 -1.86
N GLY A 77 5.07 -18.53 -0.72
CA GLY A 77 5.57 -18.98 0.57
C GLY A 77 4.89 -20.22 1.17
N LEU A 78 3.82 -20.73 0.56
CA LEU A 78 3.18 -22.01 0.90
C LEU A 78 3.37 -23.07 -0.21
N GLY A 79 4.23 -22.81 -1.20
CA GLY A 79 4.44 -23.70 -2.36
C GLY A 79 3.38 -23.49 -3.44
N ASP A 80 2.14 -23.95 -3.20
CA ASP A 80 1.04 -23.86 -4.18
C ASP A 80 0.32 -22.50 -4.19
N ARG A 81 0.55 -21.67 -3.16
CA ARG A 81 -0.08 -20.36 -2.99
C ARG A 81 0.78 -19.40 -2.18
N THR A 82 0.34 -18.14 -2.14
CA THR A 82 0.98 -17.08 -1.36
C THR A 82 0.72 -17.24 0.14
N ALA A 83 1.78 -17.12 0.96
CA ALA A 83 1.64 -16.98 2.41
C ALA A 83 1.49 -15.51 2.80
N GLY A 84 1.33 -15.23 4.09
CA GLY A 84 1.07 -13.88 4.55
C GLY A 84 1.45 -13.62 5.99
N ARG A 85 1.43 -12.35 6.34
CA ARG A 85 1.91 -11.82 7.61
C ARG A 85 0.86 -10.92 8.28
N ARG A 86 -0.44 -11.23 8.15
CA ARG A 86 -1.56 -10.38 8.64
C ARG A 86 -1.41 -9.86 10.07
N LYS A 87 -0.73 -10.60 10.95
CA LYS A 87 -0.46 -10.21 12.34
C LYS A 87 0.34 -8.90 12.47
N HIS A 88 1.06 -8.51 11.41
CA HIS A 88 1.86 -7.28 11.34
C HIS A 88 1.13 -6.14 10.58
N SER A 89 -0.15 -6.32 10.24
CA SER A 89 -0.94 -5.33 9.48
C SER A 89 -1.06 -3.99 10.18
N LEU A 90 -1.30 -3.98 11.49
CA LEU A 90 -1.47 -2.71 12.21
C LEU A 90 -0.16 -1.92 12.27
N ASP A 91 0.94 -2.60 12.60
CA ASP A 91 2.25 -1.95 12.69
C ASP A 91 2.68 -1.38 11.34
N LEU A 92 2.56 -2.18 10.28
CA LEU A 92 2.94 -1.75 8.94
C LEU A 92 2.04 -0.62 8.41
N ALA A 93 0.73 -0.69 8.67
CA ALA A 93 -0.19 0.39 8.29
C ALA A 93 0.12 1.69 9.04
N LYS A 94 0.38 1.64 10.36
CA LYS A 94 0.74 2.84 11.13
C LYS A 94 2.01 3.50 10.58
N SER A 95 3.04 2.70 10.29
CA SER A 95 4.30 3.20 9.71
C SER A 95 4.12 3.89 8.37
N ALA A 96 3.25 3.36 7.50
CA ALA A 96 2.97 4.01 6.22
C ALA A 96 2.10 5.27 6.40
N MET A 97 1.05 5.20 7.23
CA MET A 97 0.14 6.33 7.45
C MET A 97 0.83 7.53 8.13
N SER A 98 1.87 7.30 8.94
CA SER A 98 2.64 8.41 9.54
C SER A 98 3.40 9.27 8.52
N ILE A 99 3.55 8.81 7.27
CA ILE A 99 4.16 9.60 6.16
C ILE A 99 3.16 10.65 5.62
N GLY A 100 1.87 10.54 5.98
CA GLY A 100 0.80 11.39 5.45
C GLY A 100 0.46 11.04 4.01
N LEU A 101 -0.15 9.86 3.82
CA LEU A 101 -0.59 9.35 2.52
C LEU A 101 -2.03 9.77 2.20
N SER A 102 -2.46 9.60 0.95
CA SER A 102 -3.82 9.92 0.51
C SER A 102 -4.83 8.83 0.86
N GLY A 103 -4.38 7.60 1.09
CA GLY A 103 -5.27 6.52 1.50
C GLY A 103 -4.57 5.20 1.80
N LEU A 104 -5.37 4.28 2.31
CA LEU A 104 -5.00 2.90 2.62
C LEU A 104 -5.85 1.95 1.77
N PHE A 105 -5.23 0.95 1.19
CA PHE A 105 -5.89 -0.21 0.62
C PHE A 105 -5.78 -1.39 1.59
N LEU A 106 -6.91 -2.04 1.88
CA LEU A 106 -7.03 -3.10 2.89
C LEU A 106 -8.06 -4.14 2.46
N GLU A 107 -7.71 -5.41 2.58
CA GLU A 107 -8.65 -6.52 2.43
C GLU A 107 -9.01 -7.12 3.79
N VAL A 108 -10.27 -7.55 3.90
CA VAL A 108 -10.84 -8.10 5.14
C VAL A 108 -11.62 -9.37 4.84
N HIS A 109 -11.70 -10.25 5.84
CA HIS A 109 -12.58 -11.43 5.76
C HIS A 109 -13.16 -11.75 7.14
N PRO A 110 -14.43 -12.23 7.24
CA PRO A 110 -14.99 -12.67 8.53
C PRO A 110 -14.15 -13.76 9.21
N ASN A 111 -13.68 -14.72 8.42
CA ASN A 111 -12.74 -15.76 8.85
C ASN A 111 -11.58 -15.88 7.86
N PRO A 112 -10.45 -15.16 8.03
CA PRO A 112 -9.36 -15.17 7.04
C PRO A 112 -8.78 -16.55 6.72
N ASN A 113 -8.97 -17.56 7.58
CA ASN A 113 -8.49 -18.93 7.30
C ASN A 113 -9.36 -19.66 6.25
N GLU A 114 -10.59 -19.20 6.00
CA GLU A 114 -11.50 -19.76 5.00
C GLU A 114 -11.56 -18.91 3.71
N ALA A 115 -10.78 -17.81 3.65
CA ALA A 115 -10.72 -16.99 2.44
C ALA A 115 -10.10 -17.79 1.28
N LYS A 116 -10.72 -17.70 0.11
CA LYS A 116 -10.30 -18.47 -1.09
C LYS A 116 -9.00 -17.96 -1.72
N CYS A 117 -8.64 -16.71 -1.46
CA CYS A 117 -7.39 -16.07 -1.86
C CYS A 117 -6.93 -15.14 -0.74
N ASP A 118 -5.61 -14.99 -0.56
CA ASP A 118 -4.96 -14.02 0.33
C ASP A 118 -5.42 -13.98 1.81
N GLY A 119 -6.11 -15.03 2.28
CA GLY A 119 -6.47 -15.22 3.68
C GLY A 119 -5.32 -15.07 4.71
N PRO A 120 -4.09 -15.51 4.41
CA PRO A 120 -2.93 -15.26 5.26
C PRO A 120 -2.57 -13.77 5.45
N CYS A 121 -3.05 -12.88 4.58
CA CYS A 121 -2.83 -11.44 4.62
C CYS A 121 -4.08 -10.65 5.08
N ALA A 122 -5.28 -11.18 4.85
CA ALA A 122 -6.53 -10.49 5.17
C ALA A 122 -6.70 -10.22 6.68
N LEU A 123 -7.18 -9.02 7.00
CA LEU A 123 -7.53 -8.64 8.36
C LEU A 123 -8.87 -9.30 8.77
N PRO A 124 -8.98 -9.87 9.99
CA PRO A 124 -10.28 -10.32 10.51
C PRO A 124 -11.28 -9.16 10.56
N LEU A 125 -12.43 -9.30 9.89
CA LEU A 125 -13.42 -8.22 9.75
C LEU A 125 -13.86 -7.61 11.09
N LYS A 126 -13.96 -8.44 12.14
CA LYS A 126 -14.32 -7.98 13.50
C LYS A 126 -13.36 -6.93 14.08
N LEU A 127 -12.13 -6.86 13.60
CA LEU A 127 -11.11 -5.90 14.04
C LEU A 127 -11.09 -4.62 13.19
N LEU A 128 -11.83 -4.57 12.09
CA LEU A 128 -11.75 -3.48 11.11
C LEU A 128 -12.03 -2.11 11.75
N LYS A 129 -13.05 -2.01 12.60
CA LYS A 129 -13.42 -0.75 13.25
C LYS A 129 -12.25 -0.20 14.07
N ASP A 130 -11.73 -0.98 15.01
CA ASP A 130 -10.64 -0.55 15.89
C ASP A 130 -9.35 -0.29 15.12
N PHE A 131 -9.09 -1.08 14.08
CA PHE A 131 -7.97 -0.87 13.16
C PHE A 131 -8.06 0.50 12.48
N LEU A 132 -9.22 0.84 11.90
CA LEU A 132 -9.43 2.12 11.22
C LEU A 132 -9.41 3.31 12.18
N TYR A 133 -9.94 3.17 13.41
CA TYR A 133 -9.84 4.24 14.41
C TYR A 133 -8.39 4.58 14.73
N GLN A 134 -7.55 3.57 15.00
CA GLN A 134 -6.14 3.82 15.30
C GLN A 134 -5.39 4.46 14.13
N LEU A 135 -5.68 4.04 12.89
CA LEU A 135 -5.06 4.65 11.72
C LEU A 135 -5.55 6.07 11.46
N LYS A 136 -6.82 6.36 11.72
CA LYS A 136 -7.36 7.72 11.63
C LYS A 136 -6.66 8.67 12.61
N GLU A 137 -6.36 8.22 13.83
CA GLU A 137 -5.63 9.06 14.80
C GLU A 137 -4.18 9.34 14.34
N VAL A 138 -3.47 8.32 13.83
CA VAL A 138 -2.14 8.52 13.23
C VAL A 138 -2.20 9.46 12.04
N ASP A 139 -3.20 9.28 11.17
CA ASP A 139 -3.39 10.10 9.98
C ASP A 139 -3.66 11.57 10.31
N ASN A 140 -4.57 11.81 11.26
CA ASN A 140 -4.88 13.16 11.74
C ASN A 140 -3.64 13.85 12.30
N LEU A 141 -2.86 13.15 13.12
CA LEU A 141 -1.62 13.69 13.70
C LEU A 141 -0.61 14.00 12.59
N ALA A 142 -0.31 13.04 11.72
CA ALA A 142 0.66 13.23 10.64
C ALA A 142 0.28 14.38 9.69
N LYS A 143 -1.01 14.50 9.36
CA LYS A 143 -1.51 15.58 8.48
C LYS A 143 -1.62 16.95 9.17
N SER A 144 -1.61 17.00 10.50
CA SER A 144 -1.62 18.27 11.25
C SER A 144 -0.25 18.93 11.34
N GLN A 145 0.83 18.19 11.07
CA GLN A 145 2.19 18.69 11.19
C GLN A 145 2.57 19.51 9.95
N PRO A 146 3.27 20.66 10.12
CA PRO A 146 3.75 21.44 8.99
C PRO A 146 4.84 20.68 8.22
N PHE A 147 4.90 20.87 6.90
CA PHE A 147 5.98 20.33 6.09
C PHE A 147 7.31 20.98 6.48
N LEU A 148 8.30 20.14 6.81
CA LEU A 148 9.68 20.57 7.03
C LEU A 148 10.50 20.27 5.77
N LYS A 149 11.06 21.32 5.16
CA LYS A 149 12.00 21.16 4.06
C LYS A 149 13.37 20.73 4.64
N ILE A 150 13.85 19.57 4.22
CA ILE A 150 15.18 19.03 4.56
C ILE A 150 16.02 19.11 3.27
N GLU A 151 17.22 19.69 3.35
CA GLU A 151 18.16 19.89 2.23
C GLU A 151 19.23 18.81 2.18
#